data_AF-A0A1C5D1L9-F1
#
_entry.id   AF-A0A1C5D1L9-F1
#
_cell.length_a   1.000
_cell.length_b   1.000
_cell.length_c   1.000
_cell.angle_alpha   90.00
_cell.angle_beta   90.00
_cell.angle_gamma   90.00
#
_symmetry.space_group_name_H-M   'P 1'
#
loop_
_entity.id
_entity.type
_entity.pdbx_description
1 polymer ?
#
loop_
_entity_poly.entity_id
_entity_poly.type
_entity_poly.pdbx_seq_one_letter_code
_entity_poly.pdbx_strand_id
1 'polypeptide(L)'
;MPSETPDPQSGGAALELLVHGVGGATPQKMLDDPRTVRITGDETAAVYRRRDDAEAERHPERHAGRPVPEAYCWSNLTSGNGSRALWLLLLPFMVVNLAHWMRPATKGLAKSQRLYGVLVRLVALTLTVLLTAAACEVALDLTAWQCAGSADCVAERSWLGFLSPAGHGWWSQPGRRLALASLVPTALVGLLWYLSNRTWSAYEAQRPPTDTPSASASASASADDPTTATATATATATATATAAADGRPAPGEGPVR
;
A
#
# COMPACT_ATOMS: atom_id res chain seq x y z
N MET A 1 12.20 -28.40 32.89
CA MET A 1 11.68 -29.02 31.66
C MET A 1 11.27 -27.90 30.74
N PRO A 2 12.01 -27.59 29.66
CA PRO A 2 11.52 -26.64 28.67
C PRO A 2 10.29 -27.25 27.99
N SER A 3 9.21 -26.49 27.92
CA SER A 3 7.96 -26.89 27.31
C SER A 3 8.18 -27.16 25.82
N GLU A 4 7.92 -28.38 25.37
CA GLU A 4 7.84 -28.73 23.95
C GLU A 4 6.82 -27.79 23.29
N THR A 5 7.29 -27.06 22.28
CA THR A 5 6.41 -26.29 21.41
C THR A 5 5.63 -27.31 20.58
N PRO A 6 4.29 -27.25 20.48
CA PRO A 6 3.51 -28.24 19.75
C PRO A 6 3.99 -28.31 18.31
N ASP A 7 4.22 -29.52 17.81
CA ASP A 7 4.61 -29.76 16.42
C ASP A 7 3.47 -29.25 15.51
N PRO A 8 3.72 -28.27 14.63
CA PRO A 8 2.68 -27.78 13.75
C PRO A 8 2.28 -28.90 12.80
N GLN A 9 1.07 -29.44 12.96
CA GLN A 9 0.44 -30.37 12.01
C GLN A 9 -0.07 -29.62 10.77
N SER A 10 0.77 -28.80 10.16
CA SER A 10 0.58 -28.29 8.81
C SER A 10 1.62 -28.94 7.92
N GLY A 11 1.25 -29.37 6.71
CA GLY A 11 2.18 -30.05 5.79
C GLY A 11 3.31 -29.15 5.23
N GLY A 12 3.65 -28.04 5.90
CA GLY A 12 4.67 -27.06 5.51
C GLY A 12 5.77 -26.91 6.55
N ALA A 13 6.86 -26.25 6.19
CA ALA A 13 7.98 -26.01 7.11
C ALA A 13 7.56 -25.06 8.24
N ALA A 14 7.94 -25.38 9.47
CA ALA A 14 7.81 -24.45 10.59
C ALA A 14 8.73 -23.23 10.34
N LEU A 15 8.23 -22.01 10.54
CA LEU A 15 8.99 -20.77 10.34
C LEU A 15 9.17 -20.05 11.69
N GLU A 16 10.36 -19.49 11.92
CA GLU A 16 10.67 -18.63 13.07
C GLU A 16 10.96 -17.22 12.58
N LEU A 17 10.14 -16.24 12.96
CA LEU A 17 10.32 -14.85 12.55
C LEU A 17 11.18 -14.08 13.57
N LEU A 18 12.42 -13.79 13.20
CA LEU A 18 13.34 -12.94 13.93
C LEU A 18 13.06 -11.48 13.59
N VAL A 19 12.83 -10.65 14.61
CA VAL A 19 12.56 -9.21 14.45
C VAL A 19 13.55 -8.41 15.30
N HIS A 20 14.26 -7.47 14.67
CA HIS A 20 15.21 -6.62 15.39
C HIS A 20 14.50 -5.46 16.11
N GLY A 21 15.11 -4.99 17.21
CA GLY A 21 14.69 -3.77 17.92
C GLY A 21 15.04 -2.48 17.15
N VAL A 22 14.84 -1.33 17.79
CA VAL A 22 14.92 0.01 17.16
C VAL A 22 16.33 0.38 16.67
N GLY A 23 17.38 -0.24 17.21
CA GLY A 23 18.78 0.01 16.80
C GLY A 23 19.13 -0.53 15.40
N GLY A 24 18.24 -1.31 14.78
CA GLY A 24 18.49 -1.97 13.51
C GLY A 24 19.42 -3.17 13.62
N ALA A 25 19.26 -4.13 12.72
CA ALA A 25 20.21 -5.22 12.52
C ALA A 25 20.20 -5.63 11.04
N THR A 26 21.36 -6.09 10.55
CA THR A 26 21.44 -6.67 9.20
C THR A 26 20.89 -8.09 9.21
N PRO A 27 20.35 -8.57 8.07
CA PRO A 27 19.86 -9.95 8.00
C PRO A 27 20.97 -10.96 8.28
N GLN A 28 22.23 -10.66 7.91
CA GLN A 28 23.38 -11.53 8.20
C GLN A 28 23.63 -11.68 9.71
N LYS A 29 23.47 -10.57 10.46
CA LYS A 29 23.65 -10.58 11.91
C LYS A 29 22.50 -11.28 12.63
N MET A 30 21.27 -11.12 12.13
CA MET A 30 20.09 -11.78 12.70
C MET A 30 20.09 -13.29 12.44
N LEU A 31 20.51 -13.70 11.24
CA LEU A 31 20.54 -15.10 10.83
C LEU A 31 21.87 -15.78 11.15
N ASP A 32 22.86 -15.06 11.68
CA ASP A 32 24.23 -15.55 11.90
C ASP A 32 24.81 -16.28 10.67
N ASP A 33 24.54 -15.75 9.48
CA ASP A 33 25.00 -16.31 8.21
C ASP A 33 25.31 -15.17 7.22
N PRO A 34 26.50 -15.14 6.59
CA PRO A 34 26.84 -14.11 5.61
C PRO A 34 26.06 -14.24 4.29
N ARG A 35 25.52 -15.42 3.98
CA ARG A 35 24.83 -15.76 2.73
C ARG A 35 23.32 -15.70 2.93
N THR A 36 22.78 -14.50 3.02
CA THR A 36 21.33 -14.29 3.10
C THR A 36 20.71 -13.99 1.75
N VAL A 37 19.45 -14.36 1.58
CA VAL A 37 18.66 -14.09 0.37
C VAL A 37 17.33 -13.45 0.76
N ARG A 38 16.89 -12.44 -0.01
CA ARG A 38 15.57 -11.81 0.18
C ARG A 38 14.50 -12.75 -0.37
N ILE A 39 13.57 -13.15 0.49
CA ILE A 39 12.45 -14.02 0.12
C ILE A 39 11.25 -13.18 -0.34
N THR A 40 10.96 -12.11 0.39
CA THR A 40 9.85 -11.20 0.06
C THR A 40 10.15 -9.78 0.56
N GLY A 41 9.39 -8.81 0.07
CA GLY A 41 9.55 -7.39 0.35
C GLY A 41 10.52 -6.70 -0.62
N ASP A 42 10.98 -5.52 -0.22
CA ASP A 42 11.75 -4.60 -1.05
C ASP A 42 13.05 -4.15 -0.36
N GLU A 43 13.64 -3.04 -0.78
CA GLU A 43 14.85 -2.47 -0.17
C GLU A 43 14.57 -1.71 1.14
N THR A 44 13.31 -1.42 1.42
CA THR A 44 12.86 -0.66 2.58
C THR A 44 12.51 -1.59 3.75
N ALA A 45 11.72 -2.63 3.47
CA ALA A 45 11.39 -3.67 4.43
C ALA A 45 11.29 -5.02 3.73
N ALA A 46 11.96 -6.03 4.27
CA ALA A 46 12.04 -7.34 3.64
C ALA A 46 12.27 -8.46 4.64
N VAL A 47 11.84 -9.65 4.24
CA VAL A 47 12.12 -10.91 4.94
C VAL A 47 13.26 -11.62 4.23
N TYR A 48 14.25 -12.03 5.01
CA TYR A 48 15.43 -12.73 4.55
C TYR A 48 15.51 -14.12 5.16
N ARG A 49 16.05 -15.07 4.40
CA ARG A 49 16.46 -16.40 4.90
C ARG A 49 17.93 -16.61 4.64
N ARG A 50 18.51 -17.61 5.30
CA ARG A 50 19.80 -18.18 4.88
C ARG A 50 19.63 -18.77 3.48
N ARG A 51 20.68 -18.73 2.67
CA ARG A 51 20.64 -19.25 1.29
C ARG A 51 20.26 -20.73 1.23
N ASP A 52 20.69 -21.50 2.22
CA ASP A 52 20.45 -22.95 2.29
C ASP A 52 18.97 -23.25 2.64
N ASP A 53 18.27 -22.32 3.27
CA ASP A 53 16.85 -22.44 3.66
C ASP A 53 15.89 -21.75 2.65
N ALA A 54 16.41 -21.27 1.51
CA ALA A 54 15.64 -20.50 0.54
C ALA A 54 14.42 -21.25 -0.01
N GLU A 55 14.49 -22.59 -0.09
CA GLU A 55 13.46 -23.45 -0.64
C GLU A 55 12.66 -24.20 0.43
N ALA A 56 12.74 -23.79 1.70
CA ALA A 56 12.15 -24.55 2.80
C ALA A 56 10.65 -24.79 2.66
N GLU A 57 9.91 -23.88 2.03
CA GLU A 57 8.48 -24.07 1.73
C GLU A 57 8.20 -25.10 0.63
N ARG A 58 9.13 -25.26 -0.34
CA ARG A 58 9.01 -26.27 -1.41
C ARG A 58 9.44 -27.65 -0.94
N HIS A 59 10.33 -27.70 0.05
CA HIS A 59 10.92 -28.92 0.60
C HIS A 59 10.79 -28.96 2.13
N PRO A 60 9.56 -28.94 2.67
CA PRO A 60 9.33 -28.93 4.11
C PRO A 60 9.88 -30.17 4.80
N GLU A 61 9.95 -31.31 4.11
CA GLU A 61 10.52 -32.56 4.58
C GLU A 61 11.99 -32.45 5.01
N ARG A 62 12.75 -31.54 4.40
CA ARG A 62 14.17 -31.30 4.74
C ARG A 62 14.35 -30.52 6.04
N HIS A 63 13.26 -29.98 6.57
CA HIS A 63 13.24 -29.11 7.75
C HIS A 63 12.33 -29.70 8.86
N ALA A 64 11.87 -30.95 8.69
CA ALA A 64 11.10 -31.66 9.69
C ALA A 64 11.91 -31.77 10.99
N GLY A 65 11.47 -31.06 12.03
CA GLY A 65 12.12 -31.05 13.35
C GLY A 65 12.91 -29.78 13.71
N ARG A 66 12.99 -28.77 12.83
CA ARG A 66 13.50 -27.44 13.22
C ARG A 66 12.75 -26.30 12.52
N PRO A 67 12.42 -25.21 13.24
CA PRO A 67 11.95 -23.98 12.60
C PRO A 67 13.01 -23.40 11.66
N VAL A 68 12.56 -22.84 10.56
CA VAL A 68 13.39 -22.11 9.60
C VAL A 68 13.43 -20.65 10.01
N PRO A 69 14.60 -20.10 10.38
CA PRO A 69 14.70 -18.72 10.82
C PRO A 69 14.58 -17.75 9.64
N GLU A 70 13.74 -16.74 9.83
CA GLU A 70 13.50 -15.64 8.90
C GLU A 70 13.82 -14.31 9.57
N ALA A 71 14.70 -13.51 8.99
CA ALA A 71 14.96 -12.17 9.49
C ALA A 71 14.06 -11.15 8.81
N TYR A 72 13.18 -10.52 9.59
CA TYR A 72 12.45 -9.34 9.14
C TYR A 72 13.27 -8.07 9.44
N CYS A 73 13.75 -7.43 8.39
CA CYS A 73 14.52 -6.20 8.48
C CYS A 73 13.64 -5.01 8.10
N TRP A 74 13.50 -4.05 9.02
CA TRP A 74 12.60 -2.89 8.90
C TRP A 74 13.29 -1.55 9.22
N SER A 75 14.58 -1.56 9.53
CA SER A 75 15.35 -0.37 9.94
C SER A 75 15.35 0.76 8.90
N ASN A 76 15.22 0.44 7.61
CA ASN A 76 15.17 1.45 6.55
C ASN A 76 13.82 2.22 6.55
N LEU A 77 12.78 1.69 7.22
CA LEU A 77 11.52 2.42 7.46
C LEU A 77 11.71 3.59 8.42
N THR A 78 12.70 3.56 9.34
CA THR A 78 12.89 4.60 10.37
C THR A 78 14.13 5.46 10.17
N SER A 79 15.16 4.96 9.48
CA SER A 79 16.46 5.65 9.31
C SER A 79 16.71 6.27 7.92
N GLY A 80 15.74 6.19 7.01
CA GLY A 80 15.88 6.60 5.60
C GLY A 80 15.89 8.11 5.27
N ASN A 81 15.82 8.37 3.96
CA ASN A 81 16.05 9.62 3.19
C ASN A 81 15.44 10.95 3.73
N GLY A 82 16.05 12.09 3.38
CA GLY A 82 15.62 13.44 3.75
C GLY A 82 14.22 13.86 3.25
N SER A 83 13.63 13.10 2.33
CA SER A 83 12.21 13.20 1.96
C SER A 83 11.25 12.95 3.13
N ARG A 84 11.75 12.45 4.27
CA ARG A 84 11.00 12.40 5.53
C ARG A 84 10.49 13.76 6.00
N ALA A 85 11.15 14.87 5.66
CA ALA A 85 10.61 16.20 6.00
C ALA A 85 9.24 16.48 5.34
N LEU A 86 9.00 15.91 4.15
CA LEU A 86 7.71 16.01 3.46
C LEU A 86 6.58 15.33 4.24
N TRP A 87 6.89 14.38 5.13
CA TRP A 87 5.89 13.79 6.01
C TRP A 87 5.25 14.79 6.97
N LEU A 88 5.94 15.89 7.34
CA LEU A 88 5.32 16.90 8.20
C LEU A 88 4.14 17.59 7.51
N LEU A 89 4.24 17.83 6.20
CA LEU A 89 3.13 18.34 5.39
C LEU A 89 1.98 17.33 5.29
N LEU A 90 2.30 16.03 5.25
CA LEU A 90 1.32 14.94 5.12
C LEU A 90 0.82 14.42 6.48
N LEU A 91 1.41 14.85 7.59
CA LEU A 91 1.06 14.45 8.95
C LEU A 91 -0.44 14.59 9.25
N PRO A 92 -1.12 15.71 8.93
CA PRO A 92 -2.56 15.81 9.17
C PRO A 92 -3.37 14.74 8.40
N PHE A 93 -2.95 14.38 7.18
CA PHE A 93 -3.60 13.30 6.41
C PHE A 93 -3.37 11.93 7.03
N MET A 94 -2.16 11.68 7.54
CA MET A 94 -1.83 10.45 8.26
C MET A 94 -2.69 10.26 9.50
N VAL A 95 -2.92 11.32 10.27
CA VAL A 95 -3.79 11.27 11.46
C VAL A 95 -5.23 10.92 11.09
N VAL A 96 -5.76 11.49 10.01
CA VAL A 96 -7.12 11.18 9.53
C VAL A 96 -7.21 9.74 9.00
N ASN A 97 -6.18 9.27 8.30
CA ASN A 97 -6.08 7.86 7.90
C ASN A 97 -6.08 6.94 9.13
N LEU A 98 -5.29 7.23 10.14
CA LEU A 98 -5.27 6.47 11.39
C LEU A 98 -6.63 6.47 12.10
N ALA A 99 -7.29 7.63 12.17
CA ALA A 99 -8.63 7.75 12.74
C ALA A 99 -9.62 6.80 12.04
N HIS A 100 -9.55 6.66 10.72
CA HIS A 100 -10.38 5.70 9.99
C HIS A 100 -10.22 4.27 10.52
N TRP A 101 -8.98 3.84 10.76
CA TRP A 101 -8.65 2.51 11.27
C TRP A 101 -8.94 2.33 12.77
N MET A 102 -8.88 3.41 13.56
CA MET A 102 -9.21 3.40 15.00
C MET A 102 -10.71 3.31 15.30
N ARG A 103 -11.55 3.09 14.30
CA ARG A 103 -13.01 3.00 14.45
C ARG A 103 -13.40 1.89 15.44
N PRO A 104 -14.09 2.22 16.55
CA PRO A 104 -14.45 1.23 17.56
C PRO A 104 -15.38 0.12 17.03
N ALA A 105 -15.08 -1.13 17.37
CA ALA A 105 -15.91 -2.29 17.04
C ALA A 105 -17.15 -2.35 17.96
N THR A 106 -18.16 -1.55 17.67
CA THR A 106 -19.43 -1.52 18.42
C THR A 106 -20.50 -2.41 17.79
N LYS A 107 -21.20 -3.20 18.58
CA LYS A 107 -22.38 -3.96 18.14
C LYS A 107 -23.64 -3.11 18.35
N GLY A 108 -24.53 -3.03 17.37
CA GLY A 108 -25.83 -2.35 17.49
C GLY A 108 -25.88 -0.84 17.21
N LEU A 109 -24.76 -0.17 16.89
CA LEU A 109 -24.69 1.28 16.67
C LEU A 109 -24.40 1.67 15.21
N ALA A 110 -25.04 0.99 14.25
CA ALA A 110 -24.76 1.16 12.81
C ALA A 110 -24.85 2.62 12.32
N LYS A 111 -25.78 3.43 12.85
CA LYS A 111 -25.92 4.85 12.48
C LYS A 111 -24.72 5.69 12.93
N SER A 112 -24.33 5.61 14.21
CA SER A 112 -23.17 6.33 14.75
C SER A 112 -21.88 5.93 14.04
N GLN A 113 -21.77 4.66 13.70
CA GLN A 113 -20.69 4.07 12.93
C GLN A 113 -20.58 4.59 11.49
N ARG A 114 -21.71 4.88 10.84
CA ARG A 114 -21.77 5.54 9.53
C ARG A 114 -21.44 7.02 9.66
N LEU A 115 -22.00 7.70 10.67
CA LEU A 115 -21.72 9.11 10.95
C LEU A 115 -20.23 9.36 11.17
N TYR A 116 -19.57 8.53 12.00
CA TYR A 116 -18.13 8.57 12.19
C TYR A 116 -17.36 8.48 10.85
N GLY A 117 -17.72 7.50 10.02
CA GLY A 117 -17.11 7.34 8.69
C GLY A 117 -17.32 8.55 7.77
N VAL A 118 -18.51 9.16 7.79
CA VAL A 118 -18.79 10.39 7.04
C VAL A 118 -17.96 11.56 7.56
N LEU A 119 -17.89 11.75 8.88
CA LEU A 119 -17.10 12.83 9.49
C LEU A 119 -15.62 12.71 9.16
N VAL A 120 -15.04 11.51 9.27
CA VAL A 120 -13.63 11.26 8.89
C VAL A 120 -13.40 11.58 7.41
N ARG A 121 -14.32 11.19 6.51
CA ARG A 121 -14.23 11.52 5.08
C ARG A 121 -14.34 13.03 4.82
N LEU A 122 -15.22 13.74 5.53
CA LEU A 122 -15.34 15.20 5.41
C LEU A 122 -14.07 15.90 5.90
N VAL A 123 -13.47 15.45 7.00
CA VAL A 123 -12.20 16.00 7.48
C VAL A 123 -11.07 15.76 6.46
N ALA A 124 -10.98 14.55 5.90
CA ALA A 124 -10.02 14.24 4.84
C ALA A 124 -10.19 15.14 3.60
N LEU A 125 -11.45 15.34 3.17
CA LEU A 125 -11.79 16.21 2.06
C LEU A 125 -11.40 17.66 2.36
N THR A 126 -11.76 18.18 3.53
CA THR A 126 -11.42 19.54 3.95
C THR A 126 -9.91 19.77 3.99
N LEU A 127 -9.13 18.82 4.51
CA LEU A 127 -7.66 18.93 4.48
C LEU A 127 -7.11 18.98 3.06
N THR A 128 -7.66 18.18 2.14
CA THR A 128 -7.26 18.19 0.72
C THR A 128 -7.57 19.54 0.08
N VAL A 129 -8.75 20.10 0.36
CA VAL A 129 -9.16 21.42 -0.12
C VAL A 129 -8.26 22.51 0.44
N LEU A 130 -7.97 22.51 1.75
CA LEU A 130 -7.09 23.49 2.40
C LEU A 130 -5.66 23.44 1.86
N LEU A 131 -5.11 22.23 1.69
CA LEU A 131 -3.78 22.05 1.10
C LEU A 131 -3.73 22.58 -0.34
N THR A 132 -4.76 22.30 -1.14
CA THR A 132 -4.85 22.78 -2.53
C THR A 132 -5.04 24.29 -2.57
N ALA A 133 -5.87 24.85 -1.67
CA ALA A 133 -6.09 26.29 -1.56
C ALA A 133 -4.81 27.03 -1.18
N ALA A 134 -4.03 26.51 -0.24
CA ALA A 134 -2.72 27.07 0.11
C ALA A 134 -1.75 27.06 -1.09
N ALA A 135 -1.75 25.98 -1.89
CA ALA A 135 -0.96 25.93 -3.12
C ALA A 135 -1.44 26.95 -4.16
N CYS A 136 -2.76 27.14 -4.30
CA CYS A 136 -3.34 28.18 -5.15
C CYS A 136 -2.95 29.59 -4.68
N GLU A 137 -3.00 29.87 -3.38
CA GLU A 137 -2.61 31.17 -2.81
C GLU A 137 -1.14 31.49 -3.13
N VAL A 138 -0.23 30.55 -2.88
CA VAL A 138 1.19 30.75 -3.16
C VAL A 138 1.46 30.91 -4.67
N ALA A 139 0.90 30.02 -5.50
CA ALA A 139 1.20 29.99 -6.93
C ALA A 139 0.47 31.08 -7.72
N LEU A 140 -0.86 31.18 -7.55
CA LEU A 140 -1.70 32.08 -8.34
C LEU A 140 -1.66 33.50 -7.79
N ASP A 141 -1.84 33.66 -6.47
CA ASP A 141 -1.97 34.99 -5.87
C ASP A 141 -0.59 35.62 -5.62
N LEU A 142 0.23 35.03 -4.74
CA LEU A 142 1.51 35.63 -4.36
C LEU A 142 2.51 35.67 -5.54
N THR A 143 2.61 34.57 -6.31
CA THR A 143 3.61 34.46 -7.37
C THR A 143 3.15 35.04 -8.70
N ALA A 144 2.04 34.55 -9.26
CA ALA A 144 1.62 34.91 -10.61
C ALA A 144 0.87 36.25 -10.71
N TRP A 145 0.11 36.61 -9.67
CA TRP A 145 -0.64 37.87 -9.63
C TRP A 145 0.19 39.00 -9.03
N GLN A 146 0.64 38.84 -7.79
CA GLN A 146 1.34 39.91 -7.07
C GLN A 146 2.79 40.10 -7.54
N CYS A 147 3.64 39.06 -7.43
CA CYS A 147 5.05 39.22 -7.77
C CYS A 147 5.29 39.38 -9.27
N ALA A 148 4.77 38.49 -10.12
CA ALA A 148 4.94 38.60 -11.57
C ALA A 148 4.18 39.80 -12.16
N GLY A 149 3.20 40.36 -11.45
CA GLY A 149 2.54 41.64 -11.77
C GLY A 149 3.38 42.87 -11.46
N SER A 150 4.38 42.76 -10.59
CA SER A 150 5.22 43.87 -10.13
C SER A 150 6.59 43.87 -10.81
N ALA A 151 6.96 44.99 -11.44
CA ALA A 151 8.27 45.14 -12.09
C ALA A 151 9.43 45.05 -11.08
N ASP A 152 9.25 45.61 -9.88
CA ASP A 152 10.26 45.57 -8.81
C ASP A 152 10.47 44.14 -8.29
N CYS A 153 9.37 43.38 -8.12
CA CYS A 153 9.49 41.99 -7.68
C CYS A 153 10.23 41.15 -8.72
N VAL A 154 9.90 41.29 -10.00
CA VAL A 154 10.55 40.53 -11.08
C VAL A 154 12.00 40.94 -11.31
N ALA A 155 12.36 42.22 -11.11
CA ALA A 155 13.72 42.70 -11.27
C ALA A 155 14.73 41.97 -10.36
N GLU A 156 14.31 41.61 -9.15
CA GLU A 156 15.12 40.84 -8.20
C GLU A 156 15.11 39.32 -8.47
N ARG A 157 14.19 38.80 -9.30
CA ARG A 157 14.02 37.37 -9.59
C ARG A 157 14.13 37.13 -11.10
N SER A 158 15.35 36.95 -11.58
CA SER A 158 15.65 36.73 -13.01
C SER A 158 14.88 35.56 -13.64
N TRP A 159 14.55 34.52 -12.88
CA TRP A 159 13.75 33.37 -13.34
C TRP A 159 12.28 33.73 -13.64
N LEU A 160 11.75 34.82 -13.08
CA LEU A 160 10.41 35.36 -13.39
C LEU A 160 10.44 36.39 -14.52
N GLY A 161 11.61 36.73 -15.06
CA GLY A 161 11.78 37.79 -16.07
C GLY A 161 10.89 37.62 -17.31
N PHE A 162 10.68 36.39 -17.77
CA PHE A 162 9.82 36.10 -18.92
C PHE A 162 8.33 36.37 -18.67
N LEU A 163 7.93 36.40 -17.40
CA LEU A 163 6.59 36.78 -16.96
C LEU A 163 6.48 38.28 -16.73
N SER A 164 7.54 39.09 -16.84
CA SER A 164 7.50 40.53 -16.53
C SER A 164 6.45 41.29 -17.36
N PRO A 165 5.70 42.25 -16.77
CA PRO A 165 4.80 43.13 -17.52
C PRO A 165 5.57 44.02 -18.51
N ALA A 166 6.81 44.40 -18.15
CA ALA A 166 7.66 45.31 -18.92
C ALA A 166 8.24 44.69 -20.19
N GLY A 167 8.32 43.35 -20.26
CA GLY A 167 8.88 42.66 -21.43
C GLY A 167 7.94 42.61 -22.64
N HIS A 168 6.66 42.98 -22.48
CA HIS A 168 5.59 42.89 -23.50
C HIS A 168 5.51 41.53 -24.24
N GLY A 169 6.08 40.48 -23.65
CA GLY A 169 6.18 39.16 -24.26
C GLY A 169 4.89 38.36 -24.17
N TRP A 170 4.85 37.21 -24.84
CA TRP A 170 3.66 36.33 -24.86
C TRP A 170 3.12 35.97 -23.47
N TRP A 171 4.01 35.82 -22.49
CA TRP A 171 3.70 35.44 -21.10
C TRP A 171 3.45 36.63 -20.16
N SER A 172 3.49 37.87 -20.65
CA SER A 172 3.19 39.06 -19.84
C SER A 172 1.69 39.26 -19.59
N GLN A 173 0.83 38.56 -20.32
CA GLN A 173 -0.63 38.65 -20.18
C GLN A 173 -1.09 37.98 -18.87
N PRO A 174 -1.85 38.67 -17.99
CA PRO A 174 -2.25 38.13 -16.68
C PRO A 174 -2.89 36.75 -16.74
N GLY A 175 -3.81 36.53 -17.69
CA GLY A 175 -4.49 35.24 -17.85
C GLY A 175 -3.53 34.08 -18.16
N ARG A 176 -2.45 34.33 -18.92
CA ARG A 176 -1.47 33.29 -19.27
C ARG A 176 -0.53 32.96 -18.12
N ARG A 177 -0.18 33.95 -17.29
CA ARG A 177 0.61 33.73 -16.07
C ARG A 177 -0.16 32.86 -15.08
N LEU A 178 -1.43 33.18 -14.88
CA LEU A 178 -2.32 32.39 -14.02
C LEU A 178 -2.53 30.97 -14.56
N ALA A 179 -2.67 30.82 -15.89
CA ALA A 179 -2.77 29.50 -16.53
C ALA A 179 -1.49 28.66 -16.39
N LEU A 180 -0.31 29.29 -16.42
CA LEU A 180 0.95 28.60 -16.17
C LEU A 180 1.09 28.23 -14.69
N ALA A 181 0.72 29.13 -13.78
CA ALA A 181 0.82 28.91 -12.35
C ALA A 181 -0.19 27.87 -11.83
N SER A 182 -1.34 27.68 -12.49
CA SER A 182 -2.31 26.63 -12.14
C SER A 182 -1.76 25.22 -12.32
N LEU A 183 -0.67 25.04 -13.08
CA LEU A 183 0.03 23.76 -13.17
C LEU A 183 0.52 23.28 -11.80
N VAL A 184 0.83 24.18 -10.85
CA VAL A 184 1.28 23.82 -9.51
C VAL A 184 0.19 23.10 -8.69
N PRO A 185 -0.99 23.69 -8.42
CA PRO A 185 -2.07 22.99 -7.73
C PRO A 185 -2.59 21.78 -8.50
N THR A 186 -2.61 21.81 -9.85
CA THR A 186 -2.98 20.63 -10.65
C THR A 186 -1.98 19.49 -10.50
N ALA A 187 -0.68 19.78 -10.53
CA ALA A 187 0.37 18.77 -10.31
C ALA A 187 0.31 18.21 -8.89
N LEU A 188 0.03 19.04 -7.88
CA LEU A 188 -0.16 18.60 -6.50
C LEU A 188 -1.30 17.59 -6.38
N VAL A 189 -2.49 17.91 -6.90
CA VAL A 189 -3.65 17.01 -6.88
C VAL A 189 -3.36 15.73 -7.67
N GLY A 190 -2.74 15.86 -8.86
CA GLY A 190 -2.34 14.71 -9.67
C GLY A 190 -1.34 13.81 -8.96
N LEU A 191 -0.37 14.38 -8.24
CA LEU A 191 0.59 13.65 -7.43
C LEU A 191 -0.09 12.91 -6.27
N LEU A 192 -0.98 13.57 -5.53
CA LEU A 192 -1.73 12.94 -4.44
C LEU A 192 -2.58 11.76 -4.95
N TRP A 193 -3.26 11.94 -6.08
CA TRP A 193 -4.00 10.87 -6.74
C TRP A 193 -3.11 9.70 -7.15
N TYR A 194 -1.98 10.00 -7.81
CA TYR A 194 -1.01 9.00 -8.23
C TYR A 194 -0.46 8.20 -7.05
N LEU A 195 -0.06 8.88 -5.98
CA LEU A 195 0.46 8.24 -4.77
C LEU A 195 -0.61 7.38 -4.09
N SER A 196 -1.84 7.86 -3.98
CA SER A 196 -2.94 7.08 -3.40
C SER A 196 -3.16 5.77 -4.16
N ASN A 197 -3.19 5.82 -5.50
CA ASN A 197 -3.39 4.64 -6.33
C ASN A 197 -2.20 3.65 -6.26
N ARG A 198 -0.97 4.17 -6.24
CA ARG A 198 0.24 3.36 -6.13
C ARG A 198 0.35 2.67 -4.76
N THR A 199 0.01 3.37 -3.69
CA THR A 199 0.15 2.83 -2.32
C THR A 199 -0.87 1.73 -2.07
N TRP A 200 -2.12 1.93 -2.50
CA TRP A 200 -3.18 0.93 -2.40
C TRP A 200 -2.84 -0.36 -3.14
N SER A 201 -2.36 -0.25 -4.39
CA SER A 201 -1.96 -1.41 -5.19
C SER A 201 -0.75 -2.18 -4.64
N ALA A 202 0.19 -1.49 -3.99
CA ALA A 202 1.43 -2.11 -3.51
C ALA A 202 1.29 -2.78 -2.13
N TYR A 203 0.50 -2.22 -1.20
CA TYR A 203 0.51 -2.64 0.20
C TYR A 203 -0.85 -3.13 0.75
N GLU A 204 -1.97 -2.78 0.13
CA GLU A 204 -3.31 -3.15 0.65
C GLU A 204 -4.03 -4.21 -0.22
N ALA A 205 -3.45 -4.59 -1.36
CA ALA A 205 -4.07 -5.55 -2.28
C ALA A 205 -3.98 -7.03 -1.83
N GLN A 206 -3.35 -7.34 -0.69
CA GLN A 206 -3.34 -8.70 -0.14
C GLN A 206 -4.75 -9.12 0.31
N ARG A 207 -5.30 -10.13 -0.36
CA ARG A 207 -6.53 -10.80 0.11
C ARG A 207 -6.18 -11.67 1.33
N PRO A 208 -6.98 -11.64 2.40
CA PRO A 208 -6.84 -12.60 3.49
C PRO A 208 -6.92 -14.03 2.93
N PRO A 209 -6.11 -14.98 3.45
CA PRO A 209 -6.30 -16.38 3.14
C PRO A 209 -7.75 -16.76 3.37
N THR A 210 -8.41 -17.25 2.32
CA THR A 210 -9.73 -17.85 2.47
C THR A 210 -9.45 -19.27 2.96
N ASP A 211 -9.77 -19.55 4.22
CA ASP A 211 -9.80 -20.92 4.73
C ASP A 211 -10.72 -21.72 3.81
N THR A 212 -10.13 -22.49 2.91
CA THR A 212 -10.86 -23.51 2.18
C THR A 212 -10.91 -24.67 3.16
N PRO A 213 -12.04 -24.98 3.80
CA PRO A 213 -12.11 -26.12 4.68
C PRO A 213 -11.71 -27.35 3.86
N SER A 214 -10.57 -27.94 4.20
CA SER A 214 -10.06 -29.16 3.56
C SER A 214 -11.17 -30.20 3.58
N ALA A 215 -11.75 -30.47 2.41
CA ALA A 215 -12.79 -31.47 2.21
C ALA A 215 -12.25 -32.91 2.32
N SER A 216 -11.29 -33.16 3.20
CA SER A 216 -10.62 -34.44 3.37
C SER A 216 -10.88 -35.10 4.73
N ALA A 217 -11.82 -34.59 5.54
CA ALA A 217 -12.16 -35.17 6.84
C ALA A 217 -13.56 -35.81 6.92
N SER A 218 -14.24 -36.07 5.79
CA SER A 218 -15.61 -36.62 5.79
C SER A 218 -15.81 -37.85 4.90
N ALA A 219 -14.74 -38.55 4.49
CA ALA A 219 -14.84 -39.75 3.65
C ALA A 219 -14.43 -41.06 4.35
N SER A 220 -14.27 -41.09 5.68
CA SER A 220 -13.93 -42.32 6.42
C SER A 220 -14.82 -42.60 7.63
N ALA A 221 -16.10 -42.23 7.58
CA ALA A 221 -17.08 -42.67 8.58
C ALA A 221 -18.51 -42.65 7.99
N SER A 222 -18.84 -43.65 7.16
CA SER A 222 -20.23 -44.05 6.89
C SER A 222 -20.28 -45.30 6.02
N ALA A 223 -19.98 -46.44 6.64
CA ALA A 223 -20.55 -47.72 6.23
C ALA A 223 -21.33 -48.23 7.46
N ASP A 224 -22.61 -47.87 7.55
CA ASP A 224 -23.69 -48.82 7.84
C ASP A 224 -25.06 -48.12 8.00
N ASP A 225 -26.06 -48.80 7.44
CA ASP A 225 -27.51 -48.77 7.67
C ASP A 225 -28.42 -47.82 6.84
N PRO A 226 -29.37 -48.35 6.03
CA PRO A 226 -30.36 -47.56 5.29
C PRO A 226 -31.72 -47.55 5.99
N THR A 227 -32.23 -46.40 6.41
CA THR A 227 -33.68 -46.20 6.53
C THR A 227 -34.10 -44.72 6.49
N THR A 228 -34.83 -44.38 5.43
CA THR A 228 -35.95 -43.41 5.33
C THR A 228 -35.96 -42.16 6.22
N ALA A 229 -35.84 -40.97 5.60
CA ALA A 229 -36.88 -39.91 5.68
C ALA A 229 -36.55 -38.69 4.80
N THR A 230 -37.54 -38.37 3.96
CA THR A 230 -37.74 -37.19 3.14
C THR A 230 -37.70 -35.88 3.92
N ALA A 231 -36.99 -34.85 3.43
CA ALA A 231 -37.41 -33.45 3.54
C ALA A 231 -36.67 -32.53 2.54
N THR A 232 -37.47 -31.92 1.68
CA THR A 232 -37.19 -30.91 0.68
C THR A 232 -36.72 -29.58 1.30
N ALA A 233 -35.69 -28.93 0.74
CA ALA A 233 -35.60 -27.46 0.73
C ALA A 233 -34.64 -26.95 -0.37
N THR A 234 -35.26 -26.30 -1.35
CA THR A 234 -34.69 -25.52 -2.44
C THR A 234 -33.92 -24.29 -1.94
N ALA A 235 -32.73 -24.02 -2.51
CA ALA A 235 -32.22 -22.65 -2.63
C ALA A 235 -31.17 -22.55 -3.76
N THR A 236 -31.65 -22.10 -4.92
CA THR A 236 -30.87 -21.56 -6.03
C THR A 236 -30.17 -20.27 -5.61
N ALA A 237 -28.88 -20.13 -5.89
CA ALA A 237 -28.22 -18.82 -5.93
C ALA A 237 -27.19 -18.79 -7.07
N THR A 238 -27.67 -18.29 -8.20
CA THR A 238 -26.92 -17.89 -9.39
C THR A 238 -25.93 -16.76 -9.02
N ALA A 239 -24.64 -16.99 -9.19
CA ALA A 239 -23.63 -15.93 -9.15
C ALA A 239 -23.24 -15.54 -10.57
N THR A 240 -23.77 -14.40 -11.02
CA THR A 240 -23.39 -13.74 -12.27
C THR A 240 -21.97 -13.19 -12.14
N ALA A 241 -21.01 -13.81 -12.83
CA ALA A 241 -19.66 -13.30 -12.96
C ALA A 241 -19.59 -12.35 -14.18
N THR A 242 -19.40 -11.06 -13.94
CA THR A 242 -19.04 -10.10 -14.98
C THR A 242 -17.52 -10.06 -15.10
N ALA A 243 -16.98 -10.78 -16.07
CA ALA A 243 -15.57 -10.76 -16.43
C ALA A 243 -15.24 -9.46 -17.18
N ALA A 244 -14.28 -8.68 -16.66
CA ALA A 244 -13.59 -7.65 -17.43
C ALA A 244 -12.35 -8.30 -18.08
N ALA A 245 -12.34 -8.27 -19.41
CA ALA A 245 -11.35 -8.87 -20.26
C ALA A 245 -9.98 -8.19 -20.13
N ASP A 246 -8.93 -8.98 -19.95
CA ASP A 246 -7.55 -8.56 -20.11
C ASP A 246 -7.01 -9.19 -21.41
N GLY A 247 -6.89 -8.37 -22.44
CA GLY A 247 -6.42 -8.77 -23.76
C GLY A 247 -4.92 -8.53 -23.89
N ARG A 248 -4.13 -9.61 -23.88
CA ARG A 248 -2.75 -9.57 -24.40
C ARG A 248 -2.43 -10.89 -25.13
N PRO A 249 -2.01 -10.85 -26.41
CA PRO A 249 -1.74 -12.07 -27.17
C PRO A 249 -0.39 -12.70 -26.78
N ALA A 250 -0.37 -14.03 -26.79
CA ALA A 250 0.83 -14.87 -26.65
C ALA A 250 1.67 -14.89 -27.95
N PRO A 251 2.97 -15.20 -27.88
CA PRO A 251 3.84 -15.28 -29.05
C PRO A 251 3.62 -16.61 -29.80
N GLY A 252 3.43 -16.55 -31.11
CA GLY A 252 3.35 -17.73 -31.97
C GLY A 252 4.74 -18.15 -32.46
N GLU A 253 5.11 -19.39 -32.15
CA GLU A 253 6.15 -20.14 -32.87
C GLU A 253 5.72 -20.38 -34.34
N GLY A 254 6.69 -20.43 -35.25
CA GLY A 254 6.49 -20.58 -36.70
C GLY A 254 5.91 -21.94 -37.13
N PRO A 255 5.78 -22.19 -38.46
CA PRO A 255 6.92 -22.80 -39.17
C PRO A 255 7.02 -22.52 -40.70
N VAL A 256 8.21 -22.80 -41.23
CA VAL A 256 8.53 -23.42 -42.55
C VAL A 256 7.89 -22.81 -43.82
N ARG A 257 8.70 -22.08 -44.59
CA ARG A 257 9.20 -22.49 -45.92
C ARG A 257 10.38 -21.64 -46.37
#